data_AF-A0A0H2S0Z8-F1
#
_entry.id   AF-A0A0H2S0Z8-F1
#
_cell.length_a   1.000
_cell.length_b   1.000
_cell.length_c   1.000
_cell.angle_alpha   90.00
_cell.angle_beta   90.00
_cell.angle_gamma   90.00
#
_symmetry.space_group_name_H-M   'P 1'
#
loop_
_entity.id
_entity.type
_entity.pdbx_description
1 polymer ?
#
loop_
_entity_poly.entity_id
_entity_poly.type
_entity_poly.pdbx_seq_one_letter_code
_entity_poly.pdbx_strand_id
1 'polypeptide(L)'
;MSETLQDAIKILRELGPIFDPTEDYLTIVAAEEQMGHVAQVRQKEMDQVNTDLKALSRTLDTARVSSTRPPTIPSEEAHAKILNDLDAMRLSIAKSINDAEGVLTSKEAELAGLKDECLKLEASDPAAEHELDATALKLAFFKGLGFEPVTDKDGHVRKVLIRSQSGEVHCVSVDGRPREEQPNLLWQLASS
;
A
#
# COMPACT_ATOMS: atom_id res chain seq x y z
N MET A 1 -117.22 39.70 42.98
CA MET A 1 -115.91 39.31 43.59
C MET A 1 -115.75 37.80 43.79
N SER A 2 -116.79 36.97 43.62
CA SER A 2 -116.72 35.50 43.79
C SER A 2 -116.22 34.74 42.56
N GLU A 3 -116.58 35.18 41.34
CA GLU A 3 -116.26 34.45 40.09
C GLU A 3 -114.77 34.51 39.75
N THR A 4 -114.13 35.67 39.92
CA THR A 4 -112.68 35.85 39.70
C THR A 4 -111.82 34.98 40.62
N LEU A 5 -112.29 34.73 41.85
CA LEU A 5 -111.58 33.87 42.80
C LEU A 5 -111.75 32.40 42.42
N GLN A 6 -112.95 32.00 41.95
CA GLN A 6 -113.20 30.64 41.49
C GLN A 6 -112.42 30.31 40.22
N ASP A 7 -112.30 31.25 39.27
CA ASP A 7 -111.48 31.09 38.07
C ASP A 7 -109.99 30.97 38.41
N ALA A 8 -109.48 31.79 39.33
CA ALA A 8 -108.10 31.67 39.79
C ALA A 8 -107.82 30.32 40.47
N ILE A 9 -108.76 29.80 41.27
CA ILE A 9 -108.65 28.47 41.89
C ILE A 9 -108.67 27.36 40.83
N LYS A 10 -109.48 27.52 39.77
CA LYS A 10 -109.57 26.57 38.68
C LYS A 10 -108.26 26.50 37.88
N ILE A 11 -107.70 27.67 37.55
CA ILE A 11 -106.39 27.79 36.88
C ILE A 11 -105.27 27.20 37.74
N LEU A 12 -105.23 27.48 39.05
CA LEU A 12 -104.25 26.89 39.96
C LEU A 12 -104.35 25.36 40.03
N ARG A 13 -105.58 24.84 39.96
CA ARG A 13 -105.83 23.39 39.97
C ARG A 13 -105.48 22.74 38.63
N GLU A 14 -105.60 23.48 37.52
CA GLU A 14 -105.16 23.07 36.18
C GLU A 14 -103.63 23.16 36.00
N LEU A 15 -102.95 24.05 36.75
CA LEU A 15 -101.48 24.20 36.76
C LEU A 15 -100.77 23.14 37.61
N GLY A 16 -101.42 22.62 38.66
CA GLY A 16 -100.84 21.62 39.56
C GLY A 16 -100.30 20.35 38.86
N PRO A 17 -101.01 19.78 37.87
CA PRO A 17 -100.53 18.63 37.08
C PRO A 17 -99.49 18.99 36.02
N ILE A 18 -99.36 20.27 35.65
CA ILE A 18 -98.40 20.74 34.63
C ILE A 18 -97.00 20.88 35.23
N PHE A 19 -96.92 21.15 36.53
CA PHE A 19 -95.67 21.15 37.28
C PHE A 19 -95.49 19.79 37.97
N ASP A 20 -94.68 18.92 37.37
CA ASP A 20 -94.17 17.72 38.04
C ASP A 20 -92.70 17.91 38.45
N PRO A 21 -92.44 18.29 39.71
CA PRO A 21 -91.07 18.41 40.24
C PRO A 21 -90.26 17.11 40.14
N THR A 22 -90.93 15.96 40.03
CA THR A 22 -90.28 14.65 39.91
C THR A 22 -89.65 14.48 38.54
N GLU A 23 -90.36 14.89 37.48
CA GLU A 23 -89.86 14.87 36.09
C GLU A 23 -88.69 15.83 35.91
N ASP A 24 -88.78 17.04 36.48
CA ASP A 24 -87.69 18.01 36.48
C ASP A 24 -86.46 17.49 37.23
N TYR A 25 -86.65 16.87 38.40
CA TYR A 25 -85.57 16.26 39.17
C TYR A 25 -84.88 15.13 38.38
N LEU A 26 -85.65 14.23 37.76
CA LEU A 26 -85.10 13.15 36.92
C LEU A 26 -84.31 13.71 35.73
N THR A 27 -84.78 14.81 35.14
CA THR A 27 -84.10 15.49 34.04
C THR A 27 -82.77 16.09 34.50
N ILE A 28 -82.73 16.71 35.69
CA ILE A 28 -81.50 17.26 36.27
C ILE A 28 -80.50 16.14 36.57
N VAL A 29 -80.94 15.03 37.19
CA VAL A 29 -80.08 13.88 37.49
C VAL A 29 -79.52 13.28 36.20
N ALA A 30 -80.35 13.09 35.17
CA ALA A 30 -79.89 12.61 33.86
C ALA A 30 -78.88 13.56 33.21
N ALA A 31 -79.09 14.88 33.35
CA ALA A 31 -78.14 15.88 32.87
C ALA A 31 -76.81 15.84 33.64
N GLU A 32 -76.84 15.69 34.96
CA GLU A 32 -75.62 15.54 35.78
C GLU A 32 -74.84 14.28 35.43
N GLU A 33 -75.51 13.14 35.26
CA GLU A 33 -74.88 11.90 34.82
C GLU A 33 -74.24 12.06 33.43
N GLN A 34 -74.95 12.69 32.50
CA GLN A 34 -74.43 12.96 31.16
C GLN A 34 -73.23 13.92 31.20
N MET A 35 -73.29 14.96 32.03
CA MET A 35 -72.16 15.89 32.23
C MET A 35 -70.96 15.18 32.85
N GLY A 36 -71.19 14.28 33.81
CA GLY A 36 -70.16 13.43 34.40
C GLY A 36 -69.49 12.53 33.37
N HIS A 37 -70.29 11.88 32.51
CA HIS A 37 -69.78 11.06 31.41
C HIS A 37 -68.94 11.89 30.41
N VAL A 38 -69.44 13.06 29.99
CA VAL A 38 -68.72 13.95 29.08
C VAL A 38 -67.41 14.45 29.70
N ALA A 39 -67.39 14.77 30.99
CA ALA A 39 -66.18 15.18 31.69
C ALA A 39 -65.13 14.05 31.72
N GLN A 40 -65.55 12.81 31.98
CA GLN A 40 -64.65 11.65 31.93
C GLN A 40 -64.09 11.40 30.54
N VAL A 41 -64.92 11.52 29.49
CA VAL A 41 -64.46 11.38 28.10
C VAL A 41 -63.44 12.46 27.76
N ARG A 42 -63.73 13.73 28.08
CA ARG A 42 -62.78 14.84 27.86
C ARG A 42 -61.47 14.65 28.61
N GLN A 43 -61.52 14.15 29.85
CA GLN A 43 -60.30 13.88 30.62
C GLN A 43 -59.46 12.79 29.95
N LYS A 44 -60.08 11.69 29.49
CA LYS A 44 -59.39 10.63 28.76
C LYS A 44 -58.78 11.13 27.45
N GLU A 45 -59.49 11.98 26.71
CA GLU A 45 -58.99 12.60 25.48
C GLU A 45 -57.80 13.53 25.79
N MET A 46 -57.87 14.34 26.84
CA MET A 46 -56.76 15.20 27.27
C MET A 46 -55.53 14.39 27.68
N ASP A 47 -55.74 13.30 28.42
CA ASP A 47 -54.66 12.42 28.85
C ASP A 47 -54.01 11.72 27.64
N GLN A 48 -54.82 11.27 26.68
CA GLN A 48 -54.36 10.66 25.43
C GLN A 48 -53.58 11.66 24.55
N VAL A 49 -54.07 12.89 24.39
CA VAL A 49 -53.34 13.92 23.64
C VAL A 49 -52.02 14.26 24.32
N ASN A 50 -51.97 14.30 25.66
CA ASN A 50 -50.74 14.54 26.40
C ASN A 50 -49.72 13.39 26.28
N THR A 51 -50.18 12.13 26.28
CA THR A 51 -49.28 10.98 26.06
C THR A 51 -48.75 10.97 24.64
N ASP A 52 -49.59 11.26 23.65
CA ASP A 52 -49.19 11.34 22.23
C ASP A 52 -48.20 12.49 22.00
N LEU A 53 -48.41 13.66 22.61
CA LEU A 53 -47.49 14.79 22.54
C LEU A 53 -46.12 14.42 23.14
N LYS A 54 -46.09 13.76 24.30
CA LYS A 54 -44.85 13.29 24.92
C LYS A 54 -44.13 12.26 24.05
N ALA A 55 -44.86 11.35 23.41
CA ALA A 55 -44.29 10.37 22.49
C ALA A 55 -43.67 11.06 21.27
N LEU A 56 -44.41 11.97 20.64
CA LEU A 56 -43.94 12.78 19.51
C LEU A 56 -42.70 13.60 19.87
N SER A 57 -42.68 14.24 21.05
CA SER A 57 -41.50 14.99 21.52
C SER A 57 -40.27 14.10 21.63
N ARG A 58 -40.40 12.89 22.19
CA ARG A 58 -39.28 11.93 22.29
C ARG A 58 -38.79 11.48 20.92
N THR A 59 -39.71 11.22 19.98
CA THR A 59 -39.33 10.86 18.61
C THR A 59 -38.60 12.00 17.91
N LEU A 60 -39.03 13.24 18.13
CA LEU A 60 -38.40 14.44 17.59
C LEU A 60 -36.99 14.63 18.17
N ASP A 61 -36.81 14.46 19.48
CA ASP A 61 -35.49 14.56 20.10
C ASP A 61 -34.56 13.46 19.60
N THR A 62 -35.07 12.24 19.45
CA THR A 62 -34.30 11.12 18.85
C THR A 62 -33.91 11.43 17.41
N ALA A 63 -34.85 11.98 16.62
CA ALA A 63 -34.61 12.38 15.24
C ALA A 63 -33.63 13.56 15.13
N ARG A 64 -33.64 14.50 16.08
CA ARG A 64 -32.64 15.57 16.16
C ARG A 64 -31.26 15.01 16.43
N VAL A 65 -31.14 14.10 17.40
CA VAL A 65 -29.86 13.45 17.72
C VAL A 65 -29.36 12.64 16.53
N SER A 66 -30.23 11.95 15.78
CA SER A 66 -29.82 11.18 14.60
C SER A 66 -29.54 12.02 13.35
N SER A 67 -30.23 13.16 13.19
CA SER A 67 -30.02 14.09 12.06
C SER A 67 -28.82 15.00 12.24
N THR A 68 -28.34 15.18 13.48
CA THR A 68 -27.10 15.91 13.73
C THR A 68 -25.93 14.99 13.41
N ARG A 69 -24.99 15.44 12.56
CA ARG A 69 -23.77 14.68 12.25
C ARG A 69 -23.04 14.35 13.56
N PRO A 70 -22.80 13.06 13.89
CA PRO A 70 -22.06 12.69 15.08
C PRO A 70 -20.69 13.36 15.08
N PRO A 71 -20.18 13.83 16.24
CA PRO A 71 -18.89 14.52 16.34
C PRO A 71 -17.69 13.63 15.95
N THR A 72 -17.90 12.32 15.88
CA THR A 72 -16.92 11.32 15.44
C THR A 72 -16.68 11.36 13.93
N ILE A 73 -17.63 11.88 13.15
CA ILE A 73 -17.50 11.95 11.68
C ILE A 73 -16.81 13.29 11.34
N PRO A 74 -15.66 13.26 10.61
CA PRO A 74 -14.97 14.49 10.18
C PRO A 74 -15.93 15.46 9.52
N SER A 75 -15.73 16.77 9.63
CA SER A 75 -16.52 17.76 8.88
C SER A 75 -16.42 17.51 7.38
N GLU A 76 -17.36 18.04 6.59
CA GLU A 76 -17.34 17.90 5.12
C GLU A 76 -16.01 18.42 4.54
N GLU A 77 -15.52 19.55 5.05
CA GLU A 77 -14.22 20.12 4.67
C GLU A 77 -13.05 19.22 5.07
N ALA A 78 -13.07 18.64 6.28
CA ALA A 78 -12.04 17.71 6.72
C ALA A 78 -12.04 16.42 5.88
N HIS A 79 -13.21 15.91 5.52
CA HIS A 79 -13.35 14.76 4.64
C HIS A 79 -12.84 15.05 3.22
N ALA A 80 -13.19 16.22 2.66
CA ALA A 80 -12.70 16.65 1.35
C ALA A 80 -11.17 16.79 1.35
N LYS A 81 -10.59 17.33 2.43
CA LYS A 81 -9.14 17.39 2.59
C LYS A 81 -8.50 16.01 2.63
N ILE A 82 -9.06 15.08 3.40
CA ILE A 82 -8.57 13.70 3.48
C ILE A 82 -8.64 13.02 2.10
N LEU A 83 -9.71 13.22 1.33
CA LEU A 83 -9.81 12.68 -0.02
C LEU A 83 -8.73 13.24 -0.95
N ASN A 84 -8.51 14.55 -0.93
CA ASN A 84 -7.45 15.18 -1.73
C ASN A 84 -6.06 14.67 -1.34
N ASP A 85 -5.79 14.50 -0.04
CA ASP A 85 -4.53 13.96 0.47
C ASP A 85 -4.33 12.50 0.02
N LEU A 86 -5.41 11.69 0.04
CA LEU A 86 -5.39 10.31 -0.47
C LEU A 86 -5.16 10.24 -1.98
N ASP A 87 -5.79 11.11 -2.76
CA ASP A 87 -5.58 11.17 -4.21
C ASP A 87 -4.15 11.61 -4.56
N ALA A 88 -3.59 12.57 -3.82
CA ALA A 88 -2.19 12.98 -3.97
C ALA A 88 -1.24 11.82 -3.66
N MET A 89 -1.48 11.08 -2.57
CA MET A 89 -0.71 9.89 -2.22
C MET A 89 -0.83 8.80 -3.29
N ARG A 90 -2.03 8.55 -3.82
CA ARG A 90 -2.25 7.57 -4.88
C ARG A 90 -1.44 7.90 -6.13
N LEU A 91 -1.46 9.16 -6.57
CA LEU A 91 -0.67 9.62 -7.72
C LEU A 91 0.83 9.50 -7.47
N SER A 92 1.28 9.84 -6.26
CA SER A 92 2.69 9.69 -5.87
C SER A 92 3.14 8.23 -5.91
N ILE A 93 2.32 7.30 -5.37
CA ILE A 93 2.63 5.88 -5.37
C ILE A 93 2.66 5.34 -6.81
N ALA A 94 1.66 5.68 -7.62
CA ALA A 94 1.61 5.26 -9.02
C ALA A 94 2.86 5.72 -9.80
N LYS A 95 3.31 6.96 -9.57
CA LYS A 95 4.56 7.45 -10.15
C LYS A 95 5.77 6.65 -9.66
N SER A 96 5.88 6.40 -8.36
CA SER A 96 7.00 5.63 -7.79
C SER A 96 7.06 4.20 -8.33
N ILE A 97 5.90 3.57 -8.58
CA ILE A 97 5.81 2.24 -9.19
C ILE A 97 6.33 2.31 -10.63
N ASN A 98 5.85 3.27 -11.44
CA ASN A 98 6.30 3.42 -12.81
C ASN A 98 7.81 3.71 -12.92
N ASP A 99 8.35 4.53 -12.01
CA ASP A 99 9.78 4.81 -11.94
C ASP A 99 10.58 3.54 -11.58
N ALA A 100 10.08 2.73 -10.63
CA ALA A 100 10.70 1.47 -10.23
C ALA A 100 10.64 0.41 -11.35
N GLU A 101 9.51 0.30 -12.05
CA GLU A 101 9.33 -0.57 -13.21
C GLU A 101 10.29 -0.17 -14.35
N GLY A 102 10.46 1.12 -14.61
CA GLY A 102 11.43 1.61 -15.60
C GLY A 102 12.87 1.21 -15.26
N VAL A 103 13.27 1.34 -13.99
CA VAL A 103 14.59 0.88 -13.52
C VAL A 103 14.74 -0.63 -13.66
N LEU A 104 13.70 -1.40 -13.30
CA LEU A 104 13.70 -2.86 -13.44
C LEU A 104 13.91 -3.28 -14.91
N THR A 105 13.13 -2.71 -15.83
CA THR A 105 13.26 -3.01 -17.26
C THR A 105 14.66 -2.67 -17.79
N SER A 106 15.23 -1.54 -17.37
CA SER A 106 16.61 -1.19 -17.75
C SER A 106 17.62 -2.23 -17.24
N LYS A 107 17.48 -2.68 -15.99
CA LYS A 107 18.37 -3.69 -15.41
C LYS A 107 18.19 -5.07 -16.03
N GLU A 108 16.98 -5.46 -16.37
CA GLU A 108 16.71 -6.69 -17.10
C GLU A 108 17.34 -6.67 -18.50
N ALA A 109 17.28 -5.53 -19.20
CA ALA A 109 17.94 -5.35 -20.50
C ALA A 109 19.48 -5.41 -20.38
N GLU A 110 20.08 -4.74 -19.40
CA GLU A 110 21.51 -4.84 -19.11
C GLU A 110 21.93 -6.28 -18.81
N LEU A 111 21.16 -6.98 -17.97
CA LEU A 111 21.42 -8.36 -17.58
C LEU A 111 21.33 -9.30 -18.80
N ALA A 112 20.34 -9.12 -19.67
CA ALA A 112 20.23 -9.86 -20.91
C ALA A 112 21.45 -9.64 -21.82
N GLY A 113 21.89 -8.40 -21.99
CA GLY A 113 23.10 -8.07 -22.77
C GLY A 113 24.37 -8.70 -22.20
N LEU A 114 24.56 -8.64 -20.89
CA LEU A 114 25.69 -9.26 -20.19
C LEU A 114 25.68 -10.79 -20.31
N LYS A 115 24.50 -11.41 -20.28
CA LYS A 115 24.37 -12.86 -20.52
C LYS A 115 24.79 -13.23 -21.94
N ASP A 116 24.34 -12.47 -22.93
CA ASP A 116 24.72 -12.69 -24.32
C ASP A 116 26.23 -12.50 -24.54
N GLU A 117 26.85 -11.51 -23.90
CA GLU A 117 28.30 -11.30 -23.94
C GLU A 117 29.06 -12.43 -23.25
N CYS A 118 28.59 -12.89 -22.08
CA CYS A 118 29.15 -14.04 -21.38
C CYS A 118 29.14 -15.29 -22.26
N LEU A 119 28.00 -15.58 -22.91
CA LEU A 119 27.89 -16.71 -23.84
C LEU A 119 28.85 -16.59 -25.03
N LYS A 120 29.05 -15.38 -25.57
CA LYS A 120 30.03 -15.15 -26.64
C LYS A 120 31.46 -15.39 -26.18
N LEU A 121 31.81 -14.95 -24.97
CA LEU A 121 33.13 -15.16 -24.39
C LEU A 121 33.38 -16.63 -24.05
N GLU A 122 32.39 -17.35 -23.52
CA GLU A 122 32.48 -18.79 -23.28
C GLU A 122 32.66 -19.60 -24.58
N ALA A 123 32.08 -19.13 -25.69
CA ALA A 123 32.22 -19.74 -27.00
C ALA A 123 33.53 -19.37 -27.72
N SER A 124 34.19 -18.28 -27.33
CA SER A 124 35.46 -17.86 -27.91
C SER A 124 36.59 -18.66 -27.26
N ASP A 125 37.34 -19.41 -28.06
CA ASP A 125 38.58 -20.06 -27.65
C ASP A 125 39.77 -19.17 -28.09
N PRO A 126 40.40 -18.42 -27.18
CA PRO A 126 41.49 -17.51 -27.53
C PRO A 126 42.71 -18.24 -28.09
N ALA A 127 42.88 -19.53 -27.77
CA ALA A 127 43.97 -20.35 -28.26
C ALA A 127 43.75 -20.84 -29.69
N ALA A 128 42.49 -20.94 -30.15
CA ALA A 128 42.14 -21.27 -31.53
C ALA A 128 42.16 -20.04 -32.46
N GLU A 129 41.86 -18.85 -31.94
CA GLU A 129 41.83 -17.61 -32.73
C GLU A 129 43.22 -17.07 -33.08
N HIS A 130 44.26 -17.45 -32.34
CA HIS A 130 45.64 -17.05 -32.61
C HIS A 130 46.49 -18.27 -32.95
N GLU A 131 47.02 -18.34 -34.18
CA GLU A 131 48.16 -19.23 -34.50
C GLU A 131 49.41 -18.70 -33.79
N LEU A 132 49.48 -18.93 -32.48
CA LEU A 132 50.64 -18.58 -31.68
C LEU A 132 51.80 -19.47 -32.12
N ASP A 133 52.83 -18.90 -32.74
CA ASP A 133 54.06 -19.61 -33.02
C ASP A 133 54.69 -20.06 -31.68
N ALA A 134 54.47 -21.33 -31.36
CA ALA A 134 54.98 -21.96 -30.15
C ALA A 134 56.50 -21.82 -30.03
N THR A 135 57.21 -21.64 -31.15
CA THR A 135 58.66 -21.42 -31.18
C THR A 135 59.00 -20.03 -30.68
N ALA A 136 58.33 -19.00 -31.19
CA ALA A 136 58.52 -17.62 -30.73
C ALA A 136 58.21 -17.45 -29.23
N LEU A 137 57.13 -18.08 -28.73
CA LEU A 137 56.78 -18.04 -27.30
C LEU A 137 57.82 -18.76 -26.43
N LYS A 138 58.28 -19.95 -26.85
CA LYS A 138 59.35 -20.66 -26.13
C LYS A 138 60.63 -19.83 -26.11
N LEU A 139 61.00 -19.19 -27.22
CA LEU A 139 62.18 -18.32 -27.29
C LEU A 139 62.05 -17.08 -26.39
N ALA A 140 60.88 -16.45 -26.37
CA ALA A 140 60.60 -15.32 -25.47
C ALA A 140 60.66 -15.74 -24.01
N PHE A 141 60.13 -16.92 -23.67
CA PHE A 141 60.19 -17.47 -22.31
C PHE A 141 61.64 -17.76 -21.88
N PHE A 142 62.43 -18.42 -22.73
CA PHE A 142 63.86 -18.66 -22.44
C PHE A 142 64.65 -17.35 -22.31
N LYS A 143 64.35 -16.34 -23.13
CA LYS A 143 64.93 -15.00 -23.01
C LYS A 143 64.55 -14.31 -21.69
N GLY A 144 63.29 -14.45 -21.25
CA GLY A 144 62.82 -13.95 -19.95
C GLY A 144 63.47 -14.64 -18.76
N LEU A 145 63.79 -15.93 -18.88
CA LEU A 145 64.60 -16.69 -17.92
C LEU A 145 66.09 -16.32 -17.95
N GLY A 146 66.51 -15.39 -18.80
CA GLY A 146 67.89 -14.90 -18.88
C GLY A 146 68.78 -15.66 -19.86
N PHE A 147 68.25 -16.61 -20.64
CA PHE A 147 69.00 -17.32 -21.68
C PHE A 147 68.93 -16.57 -23.01
N GLU A 148 70.06 -16.01 -23.44
CA GLU A 148 70.17 -15.26 -24.68
C GLU A 148 71.16 -15.96 -25.63
N PRO A 149 70.68 -16.63 -26.69
CA PRO A 149 71.55 -17.28 -27.67
C PRO A 149 72.23 -16.23 -28.55
N VAL A 150 73.54 -16.36 -28.72
CA VAL A 150 74.33 -15.53 -29.64
C VAL A 150 74.61 -16.36 -30.89
N THR A 151 74.02 -15.93 -32.00
CA THR A 151 74.21 -16.54 -33.31
C THR A 151 75.42 -15.94 -34.03
N ASP A 152 76.12 -16.78 -34.79
CA ASP A 152 77.16 -16.34 -35.72
C ASP A 152 76.53 -15.77 -37.01
N LYS A 153 77.35 -15.18 -37.89
CA LYS A 153 76.91 -14.57 -39.17
C LYS A 153 76.15 -15.55 -40.08
N ASP A 154 76.36 -16.86 -39.89
CA ASP A 154 75.71 -17.94 -40.63
C ASP A 154 74.45 -18.49 -39.91
N GLY A 155 73.96 -17.83 -38.87
CA GLY A 155 72.71 -18.20 -38.17
C GLY A 155 72.83 -19.35 -37.16
N HIS A 156 74.01 -19.92 -36.95
CA HIS A 156 74.24 -21.00 -35.99
C HIS A 156 74.51 -20.46 -34.57
N VAL A 157 73.91 -21.07 -33.54
CA VAL A 157 74.13 -20.69 -32.14
C VAL A 157 75.49 -21.22 -31.67
N ARG A 158 76.47 -20.32 -31.46
CA ARG A 158 77.80 -20.69 -30.94
C ARG A 158 77.90 -20.56 -29.43
N LYS A 159 77.23 -19.57 -28.86
CA LYS A 159 77.34 -19.21 -27.44
C LYS A 159 75.96 -18.89 -26.88
N VAL A 160 75.77 -19.16 -25.60
CA VAL A 160 74.59 -18.75 -24.87
C VAL A 160 75.05 -17.88 -23.71
N LEU A 161 74.47 -16.69 -23.61
CA LEU A 161 74.60 -15.82 -22.46
C LEU A 161 73.50 -16.19 -21.47
N ILE A 162 73.87 -16.40 -20.22
CA ILE A 162 72.94 -16.67 -19.12
C ILE A 162 73.03 -15.51 -18.16
N ARG A 163 71.92 -14.83 -17.93
CA ARG A 163 71.78 -13.81 -16.90
C ARG A 163 71.19 -14.47 -15.66
N SER A 164 71.94 -14.46 -14.58
CA SER A 164 71.54 -15.02 -13.29
C SER A 164 70.53 -14.09 -12.59
N GLN A 165 69.84 -14.59 -11.56
CA GLN A 165 68.92 -13.76 -10.78
C GLN A 165 69.66 -12.71 -9.94
N SER A 166 70.92 -13.01 -9.59
CA SER A 166 71.86 -12.11 -8.92
C SER A 166 72.39 -10.97 -9.83
N GLY A 167 72.10 -11.03 -11.14
CA GLY A 167 72.49 -10.00 -12.12
C GLY A 167 73.85 -10.23 -12.80
N GLU A 168 74.48 -11.38 -12.55
CA GLU A 168 75.72 -11.79 -13.21
C GLU A 168 75.44 -12.36 -14.61
N VAL A 169 76.38 -12.18 -15.54
CA VAL A 169 76.24 -12.67 -16.93
C VAL A 169 77.31 -13.70 -17.23
N HIS A 170 76.89 -14.96 -17.39
CA HIS A 170 77.77 -16.06 -17.74
C HIS A 170 77.70 -16.35 -19.24
N CYS A 171 78.86 -16.44 -19.90
CA CYS A 171 78.94 -16.81 -21.31
C CYS A 171 79.40 -18.26 -21.45
N VAL A 172 78.52 -19.13 -21.95
CA VAL A 172 78.83 -20.55 -22.18
C VAL A 172 78.93 -20.84 -23.68
N SER A 173 80.04 -21.44 -24.10
CA SER A 173 80.22 -21.89 -25.49
C SER A 173 79.55 -23.25 -25.69
N VAL A 174 78.80 -23.40 -26.77
CA VAL A 174 78.01 -24.61 -27.08
C VAL A 174 78.89 -25.70 -27.73
N ASP A 175 80.04 -25.32 -28.29
CA ASP A 175 80.96 -26.21 -28.98
C ASP A 175 81.77 -27.10 -27.99
N GLY A 176 81.60 -28.42 -28.09
CA GLY A 176 82.59 -29.41 -27.62
C GLY A 176 82.36 -30.08 -26.26
N ARG A 177 81.18 -30.00 -25.63
CA ARG A 177 80.85 -30.74 -24.38
C ARG A 177 79.80 -31.83 -24.59
N PRO A 178 79.81 -32.93 -23.81
CA PRO A 178 78.79 -33.97 -23.89
C PRO A 178 77.41 -33.40 -23.55
N ARG A 179 76.41 -33.76 -24.38
CA ARG A 179 75.04 -33.20 -24.36
C ARG A 179 74.28 -33.45 -23.04
N GLU A 180 74.71 -34.43 -22.26
CA GLU A 180 74.05 -34.86 -21.02
C GLU A 180 74.39 -33.97 -19.81
N GLU A 181 75.56 -33.34 -19.79
CA GLU A 181 76.02 -32.50 -18.67
C GLU A 181 75.69 -31.01 -18.86
N GLN A 182 75.41 -30.59 -20.10
CA GLN A 182 75.17 -29.20 -20.46
C GLN A 182 73.89 -28.62 -19.82
N PRO A 183 72.71 -29.28 -19.84
CA PRO A 183 71.49 -28.67 -19.32
C PRO A 183 71.57 -28.38 -17.82
N ASN A 184 72.14 -29.29 -17.02
CA ASN A 184 72.26 -29.14 -15.58
C ASN A 184 73.15 -27.95 -15.20
N LEU A 185 74.26 -27.76 -15.92
CA LEU A 185 75.16 -26.62 -15.72
C LEU A 185 74.49 -25.29 -16.10
N LEU A 186 73.78 -25.26 -17.23
CA LEU A 186 73.07 -24.05 -17.69
C LEU A 186 71.99 -23.63 -16.68
N TRP A 187 71.26 -24.59 -16.11
CA TRP A 187 70.27 -24.32 -15.07
C TRP A 187 70.91 -23.86 -13.75
N GLN A 188 72.03 -24.47 -13.34
CA GLN A 188 72.77 -24.03 -12.14
C GLN A 188 73.23 -22.58 -12.27
N LEU A 189 73.79 -22.20 -13.42
CA LEU A 189 74.25 -20.83 -13.70
C LEU A 189 73.09 -19.83 -13.78
N ALA A 190 71.91 -20.25 -14.23
CA ALA A 190 70.73 -19.39 -14.26
C ALA A 190 70.10 -19.20 -12.87
N SER A 191 70.23 -20.19 -11.98
CA SER A 191 69.74 -20.14 -10.60
C SER A 191 70.69 -19.48 -9.60
N SER A 192 71.91 -19.15 -10.02
CA SER A 192 72.94 -18.52 -9.18
C SER A 192 72.73 -17.02 -8.99
#